data_AF-A0A957GAB8-F1
#
_entry.id   AF-A0A957GAB8-F1
#
_cell.length_a   1.000
_cell.length_b   1.000
_cell.length_c   1.000
_cell.angle_alpha   90.00
_cell.angle_beta   90.00
_cell.angle_gamma   90.00
#
_symmetry.space_group_name_H-M   'P 1'
#
loop_
_entity.id
_entity.type
_entity.pdbx_description
1 polymer ?
#
loop_
_entity_poly.entity_id
_entity_poly.type
_entity_poly.pdbx_seq_one_letter_code
_entity_poly.pdbx_strand_id
1 'polypeptide(L)'
;LADDFSLYLHMPTITDPSMAPAGHEAFYVLSPVPHQGSGIDWTKAARPYRDRIMQFLEDNYLPDLQANIVAEHYIDPRHFETTLSSYMGSAFSVEPVLTQSAWFRPHNRSEDFANLYFVGAGTHPGAGLPGVLSSSKIVQDLILSSTGRDVVPQPQPQEQPEFAA
;
A
#
# COMPACT_ATOMS: atom_id res chain seq x y z
N LEU A 1 5.38 14.07 15.68
CA LEU A 1 5.57 12.66 15.26
C LEU A 1 6.13 11.91 16.44
N ALA A 2 5.86 10.61 16.57
CA ALA A 2 6.32 9.82 17.70
C ALA A 2 7.85 9.87 17.84
N ASP A 3 8.32 9.77 19.08
CA ASP A 3 9.75 9.71 19.41
C ASP A 3 10.26 8.26 19.45
N ASP A 4 9.35 7.30 19.57
CA ASP A 4 9.55 5.87 19.36
C ASP A 4 8.99 5.43 18.00
N PHE A 5 9.58 4.36 17.43
CA PHE A 5 9.23 3.90 16.10
C PHE A 5 8.59 2.51 16.10
N SER A 6 7.52 2.38 15.33
CA SER A 6 7.10 1.10 14.75
C SER A 6 7.54 1.10 13.29
N LEU A 7 8.58 0.33 12.97
CA LEU A 7 9.13 0.23 11.61
C LEU A 7 8.87 -1.15 11.02
N TYR A 8 8.49 -1.16 9.75
CA TYR A 8 8.59 -2.35 8.90
C TYR A 8 9.79 -2.17 7.97
N LEU A 9 10.80 -3.02 8.12
CA LEU A 9 11.98 -3.05 7.26
C LEU A 9 11.90 -4.26 6.33
N HIS A 10 12.02 -4.02 5.03
CA HIS A 10 12.01 -5.02 3.98
C HIS A 10 13.34 -5.02 3.24
N MET A 11 13.94 -6.21 3.13
CA MET A 11 15.22 -6.44 2.48
C MET A 11 15.07 -7.55 1.42
N PRO A 12 14.53 -7.22 0.22
CA PRO A 12 14.22 -8.22 -0.80
C PRO A 12 15.45 -8.95 -1.35
N THR A 13 16.64 -8.36 -1.26
CA THR A 13 17.88 -8.96 -1.79
C THR A 13 18.28 -10.26 -1.12
N ILE A 14 17.77 -10.55 0.08
CA ILE A 14 17.95 -11.86 0.74
C ILE A 14 17.31 -12.97 -0.09
N THR A 15 16.16 -12.71 -0.69
CA THR A 15 15.40 -13.72 -1.45
C THR A 15 15.65 -13.59 -2.94
N ASP A 16 15.85 -12.37 -3.45
CA ASP A 16 16.12 -12.10 -4.86
C ASP A 16 17.34 -11.18 -5.02
N PRO A 17 18.54 -11.76 -5.25
CA PRO A 17 19.76 -10.98 -5.45
C PRO A 17 19.73 -10.06 -6.67
N SER A 18 18.79 -10.23 -7.61
CA SER A 18 18.69 -9.37 -8.79
C SER A 18 18.12 -7.97 -8.48
N MET A 19 17.57 -7.79 -7.27
CA MET A 19 16.99 -6.53 -6.80
C MET A 19 18.04 -5.45 -6.50
N ALA A 20 19.33 -5.78 -6.48
CA ALA A 20 20.42 -4.82 -6.34
C ALA A 20 21.65 -5.22 -7.18
N PRO A 21 22.56 -4.28 -7.48
CA PRO A 21 23.86 -4.60 -8.06
C PRO A 21 24.68 -5.56 -7.18
N ALA A 22 25.64 -6.26 -7.78
CA ALA A 22 26.54 -7.14 -7.03
C ALA A 22 27.23 -6.39 -5.87
N GLY A 23 27.24 -7.00 -4.69
CA GLY A 23 27.80 -6.41 -3.47
C GLY A 23 26.95 -5.31 -2.83
N HIS A 24 25.72 -5.10 -3.29
CA HIS A 24 24.78 -4.13 -2.72
C HIS A 24 23.50 -4.81 -2.22
N GLU A 25 22.75 -4.10 -1.39
CA GLU A 25 21.48 -4.53 -0.85
C GLU A 25 20.42 -3.45 -1.10
N ALA A 26 19.18 -3.89 -1.33
CA ALA A 26 18.05 -2.98 -1.45
C ALA A 26 17.23 -3.05 -0.16
N PHE A 27 16.89 -1.90 0.39
CA PHE A 27 16.07 -1.78 1.58
C PHE A 27 14.89 -0.86 1.33
N TYR A 28 13.76 -1.19 1.96
CA TYR A 28 12.61 -0.31 2.10
C TYR A 28 12.16 -0.31 3.55
N VAL A 29 11.99 0.88 4.14
CA VAL A 29 11.46 1.05 5.48
C VAL A 29 10.13 1.81 5.44
N LEU A 30 9.13 1.30 6.14
CA LEU A 30 7.84 1.93 6.35
C LEU A 30 7.68 2.33 7.82
N SER A 31 7.19 3.54 8.04
CA SER A 31 6.75 4.02 9.35
C SER A 31 5.32 4.58 9.24
N PRO A 32 4.37 4.16 10.09
CA PRO A 32 3.04 4.75 10.14
C PRO A 32 3.10 6.22 10.55
N VAL A 33 2.41 7.08 9.80
CA VAL A 33 2.33 8.52 10.08
C VAL A 33 0.90 9.02 9.91
N PRO A 34 0.52 10.12 10.58
CA PRO A 34 -0.78 10.74 10.36
C PRO A 34 -0.97 11.23 8.93
N HIS A 35 -2.20 11.19 8.43
CA HIS A 35 -2.57 11.77 7.14
C HIS A 35 -2.49 13.32 7.16
N GLN A 36 -2.67 13.98 6.01
CA GLN A 36 -2.52 15.44 5.85
C GLN A 36 -3.47 16.28 6.72
N GLY A 37 -4.59 15.69 7.17
CA GLY A 37 -5.54 16.35 8.07
C GLY A 37 -5.01 16.61 9.48
N SER A 38 -3.85 16.04 9.83
CA SER A 38 -3.18 16.26 11.12
C SER A 38 -2.62 17.68 11.29
N GLY A 39 -2.49 18.45 10.21
CA GLY A 39 -1.87 19.78 10.24
C GLY A 39 -0.34 19.77 10.29
N ILE A 40 0.29 18.61 10.14
CA ILE A 40 1.76 18.50 10.09
C ILE A 40 2.27 19.08 8.76
N ASP A 41 3.17 20.06 8.85
CA ASP A 41 3.88 20.59 7.69
C ASP A 41 4.98 19.62 7.23
N TRP A 42 4.61 18.70 6.34
CA TRP A 42 5.53 17.70 5.78
C TRP A 42 6.66 18.30 4.94
N THR A 43 6.55 19.55 4.48
CA THR A 43 7.68 20.23 3.80
C THR A 43 8.87 20.44 4.74
N LYS A 44 8.60 20.53 6.05
CA LYS A 44 9.60 20.70 7.11
C LYS A 44 9.84 19.43 7.90
N ALA A 45 8.81 18.63 8.14
CA ALA A 45 8.88 17.46 9.01
C ALA A 45 9.51 16.22 8.34
N ALA A 46 9.40 16.07 7.01
CA ALA A 46 9.79 14.85 6.33
C ALA A 46 11.28 14.50 6.52
N ARG A 47 12.19 15.45 6.24
CA ARG A 47 13.63 15.18 6.31
C ARG A 47 14.11 14.89 7.74
N PRO A 48 13.80 15.70 8.77
CA PRO A 48 14.16 15.37 10.15
C PRO A 48 13.54 14.07 10.67
N TYR A 49 12.36 13.67 10.19
CA TYR A 49 11.77 12.38 10.54
C TYR A 49 12.53 11.22 9.90
N ARG A 50 12.85 11.34 8.60
CA ARG A 50 13.69 10.38 7.88
C ARG A 50 15.04 10.20 8.58
N ASP A 51 15.72 11.29 8.94
CA ASP A 51 17.05 11.23 9.55
C ASP A 51 17.00 10.49 10.90
N ARG A 52 15.94 10.70 11.70
CA ARG A 52 15.74 9.93 12.95
C ARG A 52 15.48 8.44 12.71
N ILE A 53 14.74 8.08 11.66
CA ILE A 53 14.53 6.67 11.30
C ILE A 53 15.87 6.02 10.90
N MET A 54 16.68 6.70 10.08
CA MET A 54 17.98 6.19 9.67
C MET A 54 18.93 6.01 10.85
N GLN A 55 18.99 6.99 11.75
CA GLN A 55 19.79 6.88 12.97
C GLN A 55 19.33 5.71 13.84
N PHE A 56 18.02 5.55 14.03
CA PHE A 56 17.47 4.44 14.81
C PHE A 56 17.83 3.08 14.19
N LEU A 57 17.73 2.94 12.87
CA LEU A 57 18.13 1.70 12.20
C LEU A 57 19.62 1.43 12.32
N GLU A 58 20.46 2.46 12.19
CA GLU A 58 21.91 2.35 12.31
C GLU A 58 22.36 1.93 13.71
N ASP A 59 21.80 2.58 14.74
CA ASP A 59 22.14 2.33 16.14
C ASP A 59 21.76 0.92 16.61
N ASN A 60 20.75 0.30 15.99
CA ASN A 60 20.13 -0.92 16.51
C ASN A 60 20.26 -2.15 15.61
N TYR A 61 20.36 -1.98 14.28
CA TYR A 61 20.19 -3.10 13.35
C TYR A 61 21.16 -3.11 12.16
N LEU A 62 21.55 -1.93 11.65
CA LEU A 62 22.28 -1.79 10.39
C LEU A 62 23.51 -0.89 10.58
N PRO A 63 24.62 -1.41 11.17
CA PRO A 63 25.84 -0.62 11.35
C PRO A 63 26.32 0.00 10.04
N ASP A 64 26.80 1.25 10.14
CA ASP A 64 27.29 2.04 8.99
C ASP A 64 26.25 2.30 7.89
N LEU A 65 24.94 2.16 8.17
CA LEU A 65 23.87 2.34 7.19
C LEU A 65 24.01 3.66 6.41
N GLN A 66 24.11 4.79 7.11
CA GLN A 66 24.13 6.10 6.46
C GLN A 66 25.38 6.31 5.61
N ALA A 67 26.52 5.71 5.98
CA ALA A 67 27.76 5.79 5.22
C ALA A 67 27.71 4.98 3.90
N ASN A 68 26.82 3.99 3.82
CA ASN A 68 26.71 3.07 2.68
C ASN A 68 25.50 3.37 1.77
N ILE A 69 24.79 4.47 1.97
CA ILE A 69 23.68 4.88 1.09
C ILE A 69 24.23 5.30 -0.28
N VAL A 70 24.01 4.47 -1.30
CA VAL A 70 24.36 4.79 -2.70
C VAL A 70 23.25 5.58 -3.40
N ALA A 71 22.00 5.25 -3.11
CA ALA A 71 20.83 5.95 -3.61
C ALA A 71 19.70 5.89 -2.58
N GLU A 72 18.90 6.95 -2.52
CA GLU A 72 17.76 7.03 -1.61
C GLU A 72 16.58 7.69 -2.31
N HIS A 73 15.40 7.17 -2.02
CA HIS A 73 14.14 7.83 -2.30
C HIS A 73 13.24 7.72 -1.06
N TYR A 74 12.58 8.81 -0.69
CA TYR A 74 11.60 8.81 0.38
C TYR A 74 10.27 9.36 -0.12
N ILE A 75 9.19 8.82 0.45
CA ILE A 75 7.81 9.17 0.15
C ILE A 75 7.17 9.61 1.45
N ASP A 76 6.47 10.74 1.43
CA ASP A 76 5.66 11.24 2.55
C ASP A 76 4.18 11.35 2.15
N PRO A 77 3.27 11.65 3.09
CA PRO A 77 1.84 11.72 2.79
C PRO A 77 1.45 12.68 1.66
N ARG A 78 2.28 13.69 1.32
CA ARG A 78 1.99 14.61 0.20
C ARG A 78 2.05 13.87 -1.12
N HIS A 79 2.97 12.93 -1.29
CA HIS A 79 3.07 12.15 -2.51
C HIS A 79 1.80 11.32 -2.76
N PHE A 80 1.23 10.72 -1.73
CA PHE A 80 -0.04 10.00 -1.84
C PHE A 80 -1.17 10.92 -2.29
N GLU A 81 -1.22 12.14 -1.75
CA GLU A 81 -2.23 13.13 -2.11
C GLU A 81 -2.06 13.66 -3.54
N THR A 82 -0.85 14.09 -3.91
CA THR A 82 -0.60 14.79 -5.18
C THR A 82 -0.35 13.86 -6.35
N THR A 83 0.37 12.76 -6.13
CA THR A 83 0.78 11.83 -7.20
C THR A 83 -0.23 10.71 -7.36
N LEU A 84 -0.72 10.15 -6.25
CA LEU A 84 -1.65 9.03 -6.26
C LEU A 84 -3.12 9.45 -6.12
N SER A 85 -3.40 10.76 -6.06
CA SER A 85 -4.75 11.33 -5.89
C SER A 85 -5.52 10.72 -4.71
N SER A 86 -4.80 10.34 -3.66
CA SER A 86 -5.38 9.73 -2.47
C SER A 86 -5.85 10.82 -1.51
N TYR A 87 -7.14 10.79 -1.16
CA TYR A 87 -7.73 11.80 -0.26
C TYR A 87 -6.91 11.91 1.05
N MET A 88 -6.50 13.15 1.37
CA MET A 88 -5.64 13.49 2.52
C MET A 88 -4.29 12.74 2.59
N GLY A 89 -3.85 12.12 1.50
CA GLY A 89 -2.63 11.31 1.49
C GLY A 89 -2.75 9.97 2.23
N SER A 90 -3.96 9.42 2.36
CA SER A 90 -4.17 8.10 2.99
C SER A 90 -3.69 6.96 2.10
N ALA A 91 -2.78 6.14 2.61
CA ALA A 91 -2.24 4.97 1.89
C ALA A 91 -3.26 3.82 1.73
N PHE A 92 -4.27 3.75 2.58
CA PHE A 92 -5.25 2.64 2.62
C PHE A 92 -6.71 3.09 2.46
N SER A 93 -6.91 4.31 1.94
CA SER A 93 -8.21 4.94 1.76
C SER A 93 -8.95 5.16 3.09
N VAL A 94 -10.11 4.53 3.29
CA VAL A 94 -10.97 4.74 4.46
C VAL A 94 -10.36 4.12 5.71
N GLU A 95 -10.67 4.72 6.85
CA GLU A 95 -10.19 4.26 8.15
C GLU A 95 -10.71 2.84 8.42
N PRO A 96 -9.88 1.92 8.95
CA PRO A 96 -10.28 0.54 9.21
C PRO A 96 -11.13 0.41 10.49
N VAL A 97 -12.14 1.25 10.68
CA VAL A 97 -13.16 1.07 11.73
C VAL A 97 -14.23 0.10 11.25
N LEU A 98 -14.92 -0.56 12.18
CA LEU A 98 -15.91 -1.60 11.86
C LEU A 98 -16.97 -1.12 10.86
N THR A 99 -17.48 0.10 11.05
CA THR A 99 -18.52 0.73 10.21
C THR A 99 -18.02 1.20 8.85
N GLN A 100 -16.72 1.12 8.58
CA GLN A 100 -16.09 1.45 7.29
C GLN A 100 -15.38 0.23 6.68
N SER A 101 -15.64 -0.97 7.21
CA SER A 101 -14.95 -2.21 6.83
C SER A 101 -15.89 -3.20 6.14
N ALA A 102 -15.29 -4.09 5.35
CA ALA A 102 -15.96 -5.20 4.67
C ALA A 102 -17.24 -4.79 3.91
N TRP A 103 -18.40 -5.25 4.38
CA TRP A 103 -19.71 -4.97 3.77
C TRP A 103 -20.07 -3.47 3.80
N PHE A 104 -19.61 -2.74 4.81
CA PHE A 104 -19.93 -1.32 4.97
C PHE A 104 -19.06 -0.39 4.12
N ARG A 105 -18.19 -0.94 3.27
CA ARG A 105 -17.46 -0.15 2.29
C ARG A 105 -18.40 0.27 1.14
N PRO A 106 -18.10 1.39 0.47
CA PRO A 106 -18.77 1.76 -0.77
C PRO A 106 -18.80 0.59 -1.76
N HIS A 107 -19.99 0.29 -2.28
CA HIS A 107 -20.20 -0.80 -3.22
C HIS A 107 -19.63 -0.46 -4.59
N ASN A 108 -19.35 -1.50 -5.38
CA ASN A 108 -18.70 -1.37 -6.69
C ASN A 108 -19.59 -0.80 -7.80
N ARG A 109 -20.89 -0.60 -7.55
CA ARG A 109 -21.84 0.02 -8.48
C ARG A 109 -22.49 1.22 -7.80
N SER A 110 -22.59 2.32 -8.54
CA SER A 110 -23.32 3.50 -8.09
C SER A 110 -24.81 3.21 -7.94
N GLU A 111 -25.41 3.74 -6.88
CA GLU A 111 -26.86 3.73 -6.66
C GLU A 111 -27.59 4.80 -7.50
N ASP A 112 -26.88 5.87 -7.86
CA ASP A 112 -27.43 7.04 -8.55
C ASP A 112 -27.29 6.95 -10.08
N PHE A 113 -26.25 6.28 -10.57
CA PHE A 113 -25.90 6.26 -12.00
C PHE A 113 -25.76 4.84 -12.54
N ALA A 114 -26.57 4.49 -13.54
CA ALA A 114 -26.70 3.12 -14.06
C ALA A 114 -25.39 2.50 -14.55
N ASN A 115 -24.49 3.31 -15.14
CA ASN A 115 -23.25 2.90 -15.79
C ASN A 115 -21.99 3.44 -15.08
N LEU A 116 -22.09 3.74 -13.78
CA LEU A 116 -20.95 4.15 -12.98
C LEU A 116 -20.56 3.04 -12.00
N TYR A 117 -19.27 2.69 -12.02
CA TYR A 117 -18.68 1.65 -11.20
C TYR A 117 -17.45 2.16 -10.49
N PHE A 118 -17.17 1.61 -9.31
CA PHE A 118 -16.02 1.97 -8.50
C PHE A 118 -15.13 0.76 -8.24
N VAL A 119 -13.83 0.96 -8.37
CA VAL A 119 -12.80 -0.07 -8.19
C VAL A 119 -11.64 0.50 -7.39
N GLY A 120 -11.06 -0.31 -6.51
CA GLY A 120 -9.83 0.01 -5.80
C GLY A 120 -9.94 -0.09 -4.28
N ALA A 121 -8.96 0.49 -3.60
CA ALA A 121 -8.73 0.29 -2.17
C ALA A 121 -9.79 0.95 -1.27
N GLY A 122 -10.54 1.92 -1.80
CA GLY A 122 -11.61 2.62 -1.06
C GLY A 122 -12.98 1.96 -1.16
N THR A 123 -13.13 0.98 -2.06
CA THR A 123 -14.41 0.31 -2.33
C THR A 123 -14.38 -1.12 -1.83
N HIS A 124 -15.52 -1.79 -1.86
CA HIS A 124 -15.58 -3.21 -1.61
C HIS A 124 -14.63 -3.99 -2.56
N PRO A 125 -13.92 -5.02 -2.08
CA PRO A 125 -13.88 -5.55 -0.71
C PRO A 125 -12.93 -4.81 0.24
N GLY A 126 -11.96 -4.04 -0.27
CA GLY A 126 -11.11 -3.19 0.56
C GLY A 126 -9.70 -2.95 0.01
N ALA A 127 -8.84 -2.45 0.88
CA ALA A 127 -7.46 -2.10 0.55
C ALA A 127 -6.52 -3.32 0.50
N GLY A 128 -5.30 -3.08 0.01
CA GLY A 128 -4.29 -4.12 -0.20
C GLY A 128 -4.40 -4.80 -1.56
N LEU A 129 -3.32 -5.41 -2.02
CA LEU A 129 -3.25 -6.00 -3.37
C LEU A 129 -4.37 -7.02 -3.63
N PRO A 130 -4.65 -8.00 -2.74
CA PRO A 130 -5.75 -8.94 -2.95
C PRO A 130 -7.11 -8.23 -3.03
N GLY A 131 -7.37 -7.27 -2.13
CA GLY A 131 -8.63 -6.55 -2.06
C GLY A 131 -8.89 -5.72 -3.32
N VAL A 132 -7.88 -4.99 -3.79
CA VAL A 132 -7.95 -4.20 -5.03
C VAL A 132 -8.18 -5.09 -6.26
N LEU A 133 -7.47 -6.22 -6.37
CA LEU A 133 -7.66 -7.15 -7.49
C LEU A 133 -9.05 -7.80 -7.47
N SER A 134 -9.54 -8.21 -6.30
CA SER A 134 -10.91 -8.71 -6.16
C SER A 134 -11.95 -7.64 -6.53
N SER A 135 -11.71 -6.38 -6.17
CA SER A 135 -12.55 -5.24 -6.56
C SER A 135 -12.69 -5.16 -8.09
N SER A 136 -11.58 -5.27 -8.83
CA SER A 136 -11.57 -5.24 -10.30
C SER A 136 -12.40 -6.37 -10.91
N LYS A 137 -12.28 -7.57 -10.36
CA LYS A 137 -13.03 -8.75 -10.81
C LYS A 137 -14.54 -8.60 -10.56
N ILE A 138 -14.93 -8.09 -9.40
CA ILE A 138 -16.34 -7.81 -9.09
C ILE A 138 -16.91 -6.80 -10.09
N VAL A 139 -16.20 -5.70 -10.37
CA VAL A 139 -16.63 -4.71 -11.35
C VAL A 139 -16.74 -5.31 -12.76
N GLN A 140 -15.77 -6.13 -13.17
CA GLN A 140 -15.84 -6.86 -14.44
C GLN A 140 -17.12 -7.67 -14.55
N ASP A 141 -17.45 -8.48 -13.54
CA ASP A 141 -18.63 -9.34 -13.53
C ASP A 141 -19.93 -8.52 -13.55
N LEU A 142 -19.98 -7.40 -12.82
CA LEU A 142 -21.11 -6.47 -12.82
C LEU A 142 -21.34 -5.84 -14.21
N ILE A 143 -20.27 -5.48 -14.92
CA ILE A 143 -20.35 -4.90 -16.27
C ILE A 143 -20.83 -5.96 -17.27
N LEU A 144 -20.27 -7.18 -17.23
CA LEU A 144 -20.67 -8.28 -18.12
C LEU A 144 -22.17 -8.61 -17.93
N SER A 145 -22.59 -8.76 -16.67
CA SER A 145 -23.99 -9.02 -16.31
C SER A 145 -24.94 -7.92 -16.81
N SER A 146 -24.52 -6.66 -16.76
CA SER A 146 -25.34 -5.53 -17.23
C SER A 146 -25.45 -5.41 -18.76
N THR A 147 -24.51 -6.00 -19.50
CA THR A 147 -24.44 -5.93 -20.97
C THR A 147 -24.94 -7.18 -21.67
N GLY A 148 -25.49 -8.16 -20.92
CA GLY A 148 -25.96 -9.43 -21.44
C GLY A 148 -24.85 -10.33 -21.97
N ARG A 149 -23.59 -10.10 -21.55
CA ARG A 149 -22.45 -10.97 -21.85
C ARG A 149 -22.25 -11.94 -20.70
N ASP A 150 -21.92 -13.19 -21.02
CA ASP A 150 -21.68 -14.21 -19.99
C ASP A 150 -20.47 -13.84 -19.12
N VAL A 151 -20.60 -14.09 -17.82
CA VAL A 151 -19.50 -14.00 -16.86
C VAL A 151 -18.45 -15.04 -17.25
N VAL A 152 -17.20 -14.61 -17.44
CA VAL A 152 -16.10 -15.54 -17.74
C VAL A 152 -15.91 -16.44 -16.52
N PRO A 153 -16.03 -17.78 -16.66
CA PRO A 153 -15.83 -18.69 -15.53
C PRO A 153 -14.43 -18.47 -14.94
N GLN A 154 -14.37 -18.38 -13.61
CA GLN A 154 -13.10 -18.28 -12.92
C GLN A 154 -12.29 -19.57 -13.17
N PRO A 155 -11.01 -19.48 -13.55
CA PRO A 155 -10.16 -20.65 -13.55
C PRO A 155 -10.15 -21.23 -12.14
N GLN A 156 -10.37 -22.54 -12.03
CA GLN A 156 -10.32 -23.22 -10.74
C GLN A 156 -8.94 -22.99 -10.11
N PRO A 157 -8.85 -22.76 -8.79
CA PRO A 157 -7.55 -22.68 -8.12
C PRO A 157 -6.76 -23.95 -8.47
N GLN A 158 -5.61 -23.80 -9.11
CA GLN A 158 -4.66 -24.90 -9.22
C GLN A 158 -4.21 -25.25 -7.81
N GLU A 159 -4.35 -26.53 -7.43
CA GLU A 159 -3.79 -27.05 -6.18
C GLU A 159 -2.32 -26.62 -6.09
N GLN A 160 -1.99 -25.80 -5.10
CA GLN A 160 -0.60 -25.47 -4.81
C GLN A 160 0.06 -26.76 -4.28
N PRO A 161 1.25 -27.14 -4.76
CA PRO A 161 1.98 -28.26 -4.18
C PRO A 161 2.20 -27.98 -2.69
N GLU A 162 1.83 -28.95 -1.87
CA GLU A 162 2.02 -28.94 -0.43
C GLU A 162 3.49 -28.63 -0.13
N PHE A 163 3.78 -27.48 0.47
CA PHE A 163 5.12 -27.20 0.98
C PHE A 163 5.37 -28.16 2.14
N ALA A 164 6.10 -29.24 1.88
CA ALA A 164 6.58 -30.15 2.91
C ALA A 164 7.45 -29.36 3.89
N ALA A 165 7.07 -29.41 5.17
CA ALA A 165 7.77 -28.81 6.30
C ALA A 165 9.09 -29.52 6.62
#